data_AF-A0A9P1G3Y9-F1
#
_entry.id   AF-A0A9P1G3Y9-F1
#
_cell.length_a   1.000
_cell.length_b   1.000
_cell.length_c   1.000
_cell.angle_alpha   90.00
_cell.angle_beta   90.00
_cell.angle_gamma   90.00
#
_symmetry.space_group_name_H-M   'P 1'
#
loop_
_entity.id
_entity.type
_entity.pdbx_description
1 polymer ?
#
loop_
_entity_poly.entity_id
_entity_poly.type
_entity_poly.pdbx_seq_one_letter_code
_entity_poly.pdbx_strand_id
1 'polypeptide(L)'
;QVAQPPPASSVPKKVLPSFTLEELQTMPISKLKNHCLQYGRMPHGPVERTDLVNLLKPFATGARSTLTTAPATLPGAVPAPASTAASTAPAAKPEGDGFSLEELKTMSMKMLKTFCLRHKVMPHGPVEKCDLQKALEPFAR
;
A
#
# COMPACT_ATOMS: atom_id res chain seq x y z
N GLN A 1 56.51 11.27 -28.25
CA GLN A 1 56.17 10.65 -26.96
C GLN A 1 54.71 10.93 -26.69
N VAL A 2 53.88 9.88 -26.74
CA VAL A 2 52.43 9.97 -26.51
C VAL A 2 52.16 9.87 -25.02
N ALA A 3 51.64 10.95 -24.43
CA ALA A 3 51.27 10.99 -23.02
C ALA A 3 49.98 10.19 -22.80
N GLN A 4 50.11 9.10 -22.06
CA GLN A 4 49.01 8.29 -21.54
C GLN A 4 48.20 9.12 -20.52
N PRO A 5 46.87 9.27 -20.65
CA PRO A 5 46.04 9.75 -19.55
C PRO A 5 45.91 8.67 -18.46
N PRO A 6 45.81 9.04 -17.17
CA PRO A 6 45.77 8.10 -16.06
C PRO A 6 44.47 7.26 -16.04
N PRO A 7 44.52 6.04 -15.46
CA PRO A 7 43.39 5.12 -15.41
C PRO A 7 42.25 5.68 -14.55
N ALA A 8 41.04 5.52 -15.08
CA ALA A 8 39.78 5.88 -14.45
C ALA A 8 39.76 5.48 -12.97
N SER A 9 39.58 6.47 -12.10
CA SER A 9 39.19 6.27 -10.72
C SER A 9 37.86 5.50 -10.69
N SER A 10 37.94 4.19 -10.52
CA SER A 10 36.82 3.35 -10.14
C SER A 10 36.36 3.79 -8.75
N VAL A 11 35.48 4.79 -8.72
CA VAL A 11 34.64 5.05 -7.56
C VAL A 11 34.05 3.72 -7.11
N PRO A 12 34.22 3.30 -5.84
CA PRO A 12 33.56 2.13 -5.32
C PRO A 12 32.07 2.42 -5.36
N LYS A 13 31.43 2.05 -6.47
CA LYS A 13 29.98 1.97 -6.59
C LYS A 13 29.60 1.03 -5.47
N LYS A 14 29.06 1.57 -4.36
CA LYS A 14 28.42 0.79 -3.30
C LYS A 14 27.62 -0.27 -4.03
N VAL A 15 28.06 -1.53 -3.95
CA VAL A 15 27.42 -2.61 -4.67
C VAL A 15 26.05 -2.72 -4.02
N LEU A 16 25.05 -2.05 -4.62
CA LEU A 16 23.71 -2.10 -4.09
C LEU A 16 23.29 -3.57 -4.18
N PRO A 17 22.82 -4.17 -3.08
CA PRO A 17 22.41 -5.56 -3.08
C PRO A 17 21.31 -5.74 -4.12
N SER A 18 21.63 -6.42 -5.21
CA SER A 18 20.70 -6.77 -6.26
C SER A 18 19.92 -8.01 -5.83
N PHE A 19 18.59 -7.90 -5.81
CA PHE A 19 17.66 -8.98 -5.47
C PHE A 19 16.69 -9.20 -6.64
N THR A 20 16.11 -10.40 -6.72
CA THR A 20 15.05 -10.70 -7.70
C THR A 20 13.66 -10.42 -7.11
N LEU A 21 12.64 -10.34 -7.96
CA LEU A 21 11.25 -10.11 -7.52
C LEU A 21 10.75 -11.29 -6.67
N GLU A 22 11.18 -12.52 -6.99
CA GLU A 22 10.90 -13.73 -6.21
C GLU A 22 11.58 -13.68 -4.83
N GLU A 23 12.81 -13.16 -4.76
CA GLU A 23 13.51 -12.95 -3.50
C GLU A 23 12.78 -11.92 -2.61
N LEU A 24 12.21 -10.87 -3.22
CA LEU A 24 11.34 -9.90 -2.54
C LEU A 24 10.10 -10.54 -1.90
N GLN A 25 9.52 -11.55 -2.53
CA GLN A 25 8.32 -12.23 -2.03
C GLN A 25 8.62 -13.29 -0.98
N THR A 26 9.85 -13.82 -0.93
CA THR A 26 10.29 -14.80 0.06
C THR A 26 10.99 -14.16 1.27
N MET A 27 11.57 -12.97 1.12
CA MET A 27 12.28 -12.28 2.21
C MET A 27 11.35 -11.87 3.38
N PRO A 28 11.83 -11.85 4.63
CA PRO A 28 11.06 -11.30 5.74
C PRO A 28 10.87 -9.78 5.61
N ILE A 29 9.79 -9.25 6.18
CA ILE A 29 9.44 -7.81 6.13
C ILE A 29 10.59 -6.95 6.68
N SER A 30 11.30 -7.40 7.72
CA SER A 30 12.47 -6.68 8.28
C SER A 30 13.58 -6.46 7.25
N LYS A 31 13.85 -7.44 6.38
CA LYS A 31 14.84 -7.32 5.29
C LYS A 31 14.36 -6.32 4.24
N LEU A 32 13.10 -6.42 3.82
CA LEU A 32 12.48 -5.48 2.87
C LEU A 32 12.55 -4.04 3.38
N LYS A 33 12.22 -3.78 4.66
CA LYS A 33 12.35 -2.45 5.27
C LYS A 33 13.79 -1.93 5.26
N ASN A 34 14.76 -2.79 5.53
CA ASN A 34 16.18 -2.43 5.49
C ASN A 34 16.63 -2.08 4.06
N HIS A 35 16.14 -2.80 3.04
CA HIS A 35 16.36 -2.42 1.65
C HIS A 35 15.69 -1.06 1.33
N CYS A 36 14.43 -0.85 1.69
CA CYS A 36 13.75 0.44 1.48
C CYS A 36 14.50 1.61 2.14
N LEU A 37 15.06 1.41 3.34
CA LEU A 37 15.93 2.38 4.01
C LEU A 37 17.22 2.64 3.23
N GLN A 38 17.89 1.60 2.73
CA GLN A 38 19.10 1.73 1.92
C GLN A 38 18.85 2.50 0.60
N TYR A 39 17.67 2.36 0.01
CA TYR A 39 17.27 3.14 -1.16
C TYR A 39 16.62 4.50 -0.82
N GLY A 40 16.44 4.83 0.46
CA GLY A 40 15.76 6.06 0.89
C GLY A 40 14.29 6.14 0.49
N ARG A 41 13.62 5.00 0.30
CA ARG A 41 12.24 4.87 -0.17
C ARG A 41 11.34 4.32 0.94
N MET A 42 11.41 4.89 2.14
CA MET A 42 10.58 4.44 3.26
C MET A 42 9.17 5.03 3.19
N PRO A 43 8.11 4.20 3.26
CA PRO A 43 6.72 4.68 3.31
C PRO A 43 6.44 5.44 4.59
N HIS A 44 5.67 6.52 4.48
CA HIS A 44 5.12 7.21 5.64
C HIS A 44 3.75 6.61 5.96
N GLY A 45 3.66 5.83 7.05
CA GLY A 45 2.40 5.27 7.55
C GLY A 45 2.41 3.74 7.73
N PRO A 46 1.24 3.10 7.79
CA PRO A 46 1.14 1.66 7.93
C PRO A 46 1.73 0.98 6.69
N VAL A 47 2.85 0.28 6.87
CA VAL A 47 3.56 -0.35 5.77
C VAL A 47 3.17 -1.81 5.63
N GLU A 48 2.67 -2.17 4.46
CA GLU A 48 2.37 -3.55 4.12
C GLU A 48 3.51 -4.16 3.30
N ARG A 49 3.58 -5.50 3.31
CA ARG A 49 4.58 -6.25 2.53
C ARG A 49 4.53 -5.86 1.05
N THR A 50 3.32 -5.74 0.50
CA THR A 50 3.08 -5.37 -0.90
C THR A 50 3.65 -4.00 -1.25
N ASP A 51 3.59 -3.04 -0.32
CA ASP A 51 4.08 -1.68 -0.50
C ASP A 51 5.62 -1.65 -0.58
N LEU A 52 6.28 -2.34 0.36
CA LEU A 52 7.74 -2.51 0.35
C LEU A 52 8.22 -3.19 -0.94
N VAL A 53 7.51 -4.24 -1.37
CA VAL A 53 7.81 -4.94 -2.62
C VAL A 53 7.63 -3.99 -3.81
N ASN A 54 6.57 -3.17 -3.87
CA ASN A 54 6.37 -2.20 -4.95
C ASN A 54 7.46 -1.12 -5.00
N LEU A 55 7.97 -0.67 -3.85
CA LEU A 55 9.07 0.31 -3.78
C LEU A 55 10.41 -0.28 -4.18
N LEU A 56 10.61 -1.56 -3.92
CA LEU A 56 11.85 -2.29 -4.22
C LEU A 56 11.85 -2.90 -5.63
N LYS A 57 10.68 -3.17 -6.22
CA LYS A 57 10.52 -3.62 -7.62
C LYS A 57 11.40 -2.87 -8.63
N PRO A 58 11.46 -1.52 -8.67
CA PRO A 58 12.31 -0.80 -9.61
C PRO A 58 13.82 -0.98 -9.37
N PHE A 59 14.23 -1.48 -8.20
CA PHE A 59 15.62 -1.78 -7.85
C PHE A 59 15.95 -3.27 -7.96
N ALA A 60 14.94 -4.12 -8.16
CA ALA A 60 15.15 -5.55 -8.37
C ALA A 60 15.82 -5.79 -9.71
N THR A 61 16.77 -6.72 -9.76
CA THR A 61 17.59 -7.09 -10.95
C THR A 61 16.80 -7.82 -12.05
N GLY A 62 15.48 -7.64 -12.09
CA GLY A 62 14.56 -8.08 -13.14
C GLY A 62 13.67 -6.96 -13.71
N ALA A 63 13.67 -5.77 -13.10
CA ALA A 63 13.02 -4.58 -13.66
C ALA A 63 13.97 -3.94 -14.68
N ARG A 64 14.16 -4.59 -15.84
CA ARG A 64 14.82 -3.93 -16.96
C ARG A 64 14.12 -2.61 -17.22
N SER A 65 14.85 -1.54 -16.97
CA SER A 65 14.49 -0.16 -17.25
C SER A 65 14.10 -0.05 -18.73
N THR A 66 12.81 0.02 -19.02
CA THR A 66 12.34 0.46 -20.35
C THR A 66 11.99 1.95 -20.25
N LEU A 67 13.04 2.78 -20.15
CA LEU A 67 13.01 4.12 -20.72
C LEU A 67 12.99 3.95 -22.24
N THR A 68 11.82 3.73 -22.86
CA THR A 68 11.65 4.00 -24.29
C THR A 68 10.17 4.06 -24.69
N THR A 69 9.78 5.26 -25.13
CA THR A 69 8.80 5.54 -26.20
C THR A 69 7.30 5.40 -25.91
N ALA A 70 6.64 6.56 -25.96
CA ALA A 70 5.20 6.78 -25.97
C ALA A 70 4.54 6.44 -27.33
N PRO A 71 3.30 6.86 -27.60
CA PRO A 71 2.06 6.08 -27.60
C PRO A 71 1.60 5.67 -29.01
N ALA A 72 0.98 4.49 -29.17
CA ALA A 72 0.35 4.11 -30.44
C ALA A 72 -1.05 3.51 -30.21
N THR A 73 -2.01 4.35 -30.60
CA THR A 73 -3.38 4.15 -31.08
C THR A 73 -3.82 2.72 -31.47
N LEU A 74 -5.05 2.39 -31.01
CA LEU A 74 -6.03 1.30 -31.27
C LEU A 74 -6.21 0.94 -32.79
N PRO A 75 -6.98 -0.09 -33.28
CA PRO A 75 -8.15 -0.82 -32.70
C PRO A 75 -8.43 -2.30 -33.16
N GLY A 76 -9.39 -2.99 -32.50
CA GLY A 76 -10.15 -4.17 -33.01
C GLY A 76 -9.56 -5.55 -32.65
N ALA A 77 -10.31 -6.61 -32.31
CA ALA A 77 -11.72 -6.94 -32.57
C ALA A 77 -12.26 -7.95 -31.53
N VAL A 78 -13.56 -7.83 -31.25
CA VAL A 78 -14.45 -8.76 -30.52
C VAL A 78 -14.85 -9.95 -31.44
N PRO A 79 -15.35 -11.10 -30.93
CA PRO A 79 -16.75 -11.20 -30.47
C PRO A 79 -17.00 -12.10 -29.23
N ALA A 80 -18.00 -11.69 -28.43
CA ALA A 80 -18.77 -12.54 -27.52
C ALA A 80 -19.72 -13.48 -28.32
N PRO A 81 -20.40 -14.48 -27.72
CA PRO A 81 -21.66 -14.15 -27.00
C PRO A 81 -22.07 -15.06 -25.82
N ALA A 82 -22.81 -14.42 -24.90
CA ALA A 82 -24.01 -14.83 -24.13
C ALA A 82 -24.00 -16.20 -23.39
N SER A 83 -24.29 -16.27 -22.08
CA SER A 83 -25.64 -16.17 -21.47
C SER A 83 -25.50 -16.70 -20.01
N THR A 84 -26.11 -16.22 -18.92
CA THR A 84 -27.30 -15.38 -18.67
C THR A 84 -27.31 -14.93 -17.20
N ALA A 85 -27.59 -13.62 -16.98
CA ALA A 85 -28.29 -12.92 -15.88
C ALA A 85 -27.96 -13.24 -14.39
N ALA A 86 -27.92 -12.27 -13.46
CA ALA A 86 -28.72 -11.05 -13.36
C ALA A 86 -28.06 -9.98 -12.46
N SER A 87 -28.44 -8.71 -12.71
CA SER A 87 -28.73 -7.62 -11.75
C SER A 87 -27.77 -7.41 -10.56
N THR A 88 -27.20 -6.24 -10.28
CA THR A 88 -27.61 -4.85 -10.53
C THR A 88 -26.45 -4.00 -9.99
N ALA A 89 -25.97 -3.03 -10.74
CA ALA A 89 -25.43 -1.82 -10.10
C ALA A 89 -26.63 -1.05 -9.55
N PRO A 90 -26.53 -0.59 -8.30
CA PRO A 90 -26.56 0.86 -8.15
C PRO A 90 -25.41 1.32 -7.25
N ALA A 91 -25.07 2.60 -7.41
CA ALA A 91 -24.38 3.36 -6.40
C ALA A 91 -25.02 3.12 -5.02
N ALA A 92 -24.23 2.67 -4.04
CA ALA A 92 -24.60 2.72 -2.65
C ALA A 92 -23.34 2.99 -1.83
N LYS A 93 -23.25 4.21 -1.31
CA LYS A 93 -22.66 4.42 0.01
C LYS A 93 -23.26 3.34 0.93
N PRO A 94 -22.50 2.62 1.76
CA PRO A 94 -23.07 2.07 2.98
C PRO A 94 -23.39 3.27 3.90
N GLU A 95 -24.49 3.96 3.60
CA GLU A 95 -25.32 4.67 4.58
C GLU A 95 -26.04 3.58 5.38
N GLY A 96 -25.38 3.14 6.44
CA GLY A 96 -25.85 2.07 7.29
C GLY A 96 -24.74 1.52 8.19
N ASP A 97 -23.86 2.38 8.68
CA ASP A 97 -22.87 1.99 9.69
C ASP A 97 -23.53 1.99 11.07
N GLY A 98 -24.60 1.19 11.18
CA GLY A 98 -25.28 0.92 12.44
C GLY A 98 -24.64 -0.33 13.04
N PHE A 99 -23.67 -0.15 13.91
CA PHE A 99 -23.13 -1.23 14.73
C PHE A 99 -24.03 -1.40 15.97
N SER A 100 -24.24 -2.64 16.42
CA SER A 100 -24.99 -2.85 17.67
C SER A 100 -24.10 -2.67 18.90
N LEU A 101 -24.71 -2.39 20.06
CA LEU A 101 -24.00 -2.11 21.30
C LEU A 101 -23.10 -3.30 21.74
N GLU A 102 -23.50 -4.54 21.43
CA GLU A 102 -22.68 -5.74 21.62
C GLU A 102 -21.45 -5.77 20.72
N GLU A 103 -21.59 -5.41 19.44
CA GLU A 103 -20.45 -5.26 18.53
C GLU A 103 -19.52 -4.15 18.99
N LEU A 104 -20.07 -3.03 19.44
CA LEU A 104 -19.29 -1.91 19.98
C LEU A 104 -18.43 -2.34 21.19
N LYS A 105 -18.91 -3.29 21.99
CA LYS A 105 -18.18 -3.88 23.12
C LYS A 105 -17.07 -4.84 22.69
N THR A 106 -17.28 -5.64 21.65
CA THR A 106 -16.28 -6.56 21.10
C THR A 106 -15.30 -5.89 20.13
N MET A 107 -15.61 -4.70 19.63
CA MET A 107 -14.75 -3.96 18.71
C MET A 107 -13.38 -3.62 19.33
N SER A 108 -12.37 -3.68 18.46
CA SER A 108 -11.01 -3.25 18.78
C SER A 108 -10.91 -1.72 18.86
N MET A 109 -10.00 -1.22 19.70
CA MET A 109 -9.80 0.22 19.90
C MET A 109 -9.48 1.00 18.60
N LYS A 110 -8.86 0.33 17.63
CA LYS A 110 -8.61 0.90 16.30
C LYS A 110 -9.90 1.13 15.50
N MET A 111 -10.86 0.21 15.56
CA MET A 111 -12.17 0.37 14.90
C MET A 111 -12.99 1.45 15.58
N LEU A 112 -13.06 1.42 16.92
CA LEU A 112 -13.73 2.46 17.71
C LEU A 112 -13.22 3.88 17.39
N LYS A 113 -11.89 4.06 17.29
CA LYS A 113 -11.31 5.36 16.88
C LYS A 113 -11.71 5.76 15.47
N THR A 114 -11.66 4.83 14.50
CA THR A 114 -12.11 5.10 13.13
C THR A 114 -13.56 5.56 13.09
N PHE A 115 -14.43 4.96 13.91
CA PHE A 115 -15.82 5.39 14.03
C PHE A 115 -15.96 6.77 14.66
N CYS A 116 -15.28 7.05 15.76
CA CYS A 116 -15.30 8.38 16.36
C CYS A 116 -14.82 9.47 15.39
N LEU A 117 -13.82 9.17 14.54
CA LEU A 117 -13.36 10.05 13.47
C LEU A 117 -14.42 10.24 12.38
N ARG A 118 -15.09 9.17 11.96
CA ARG A 118 -16.15 9.18 10.93
C ARG A 118 -17.36 9.99 11.36
N HIS A 119 -17.81 9.80 12.60
CA HIS A 119 -18.95 10.51 13.18
C HIS A 119 -18.57 11.87 13.80
N LYS A 120 -17.27 12.24 13.76
CA LYS A 120 -16.72 13.47 14.37
C LYS A 120 -17.07 13.63 15.86
N VAL A 121 -17.15 12.51 16.58
CA VAL A 121 -17.45 12.46 18.02
C VAL A 121 -16.20 12.12 18.85
N MET A 122 -15.02 12.49 18.33
CA MET A 122 -13.76 12.15 18.99
C MET A 122 -13.59 12.96 20.28
N PRO A 123 -13.52 12.32 21.46
CA PRO A 123 -13.33 13.03 22.72
C PRO A 123 -11.91 13.62 22.80
N HIS A 124 -11.80 14.79 23.42
CA HIS A 124 -10.53 15.50 23.58
C HIS A 124 -9.77 14.96 24.81
N GLY A 125 -8.59 14.38 24.59
CA GLY A 125 -7.70 13.93 25.66
C GLY A 125 -7.31 12.45 25.56
N PRO A 126 -6.80 11.85 26.65
CA PRO A 126 -6.51 10.42 26.69
C PRO A 126 -7.83 9.64 26.65
N VAL A 127 -8.11 9.03 25.50
CA VAL A 127 -9.36 8.31 25.27
C VAL A 127 -9.21 6.82 25.56
N GLU A 128 -10.01 6.31 26.49
CA GLU A 128 -10.11 4.89 26.80
C GLU A 128 -11.18 4.20 25.95
N LYS A 129 -11.14 2.85 25.90
CA LYS A 129 -12.12 2.04 25.15
C LYS A 129 -13.56 2.36 25.58
N CYS A 130 -13.79 2.53 26.89
CA CYS A 130 -15.11 2.83 27.45
C CYS A 130 -15.64 4.19 26.98
N ASP A 131 -14.75 5.18 26.82
CA ASP A 131 -15.09 6.54 26.40
C ASP A 131 -15.50 6.57 24.92
N LEU A 132 -14.76 5.84 24.06
CA LEU A 132 -15.14 5.65 22.65
C LEU A 132 -16.48 4.94 22.51
N GLN A 133 -16.74 3.92 23.34
CA GLN A 133 -18.02 3.21 23.34
C GLN A 133 -19.16 4.13 23.73
N LYS A 134 -19.01 4.94 24.79
CA LYS A 134 -20.01 5.93 25.19
C LYS A 134 -20.26 6.99 24.12
N ALA A 135 -19.21 7.46 23.45
CA ALA A 135 -19.33 8.43 22.37
C ALA A 135 -20.04 7.86 21.12
N LEU A 136 -19.95 6.55 20.92
CA LEU A 136 -20.54 5.84 19.78
C LEU A 136 -21.89 5.18 20.09
N GLU A 137 -22.25 5.01 21.36
CA GLU A 137 -23.54 4.51 21.82
C GLU A 137 -24.76 5.21 21.17
N PRO A 138 -24.81 6.55 21.01
CA PRO A 138 -25.92 7.22 20.32
C PRO A 138 -25.97 6.99 18.80
N PHE A 139 -24.93 6.39 18.22
CA PHE A 139 -24.86 5.99 16.81
C PHE A 139 -25.05 4.47 16.64
N ALA A 140 -25.05 3.72 17.74
CA ALA A 140 -25.33 2.29 17.73
C ALA A 140 -26.83 2.04 17.54
N ARG A 141 -27.18 0.99 16.79
CA ARG A 141 -28.58 0.66 16.44
C ARG A 141 -29.04 -0.66 17.02
#